data_AF-A0A7S1PFI2-F1
#
_entry.id   AF-A0A7S1PFI2-F1
#
_cell.length_a   1.000
_cell.length_b   1.000
_cell.length_c   1.000
_cell.angle_alpha   90.00
_cell.angle_beta   90.00
_cell.angle_gamma   90.00
#
_symmetry.space_group_name_H-M   'P 1'
#
loop_
_entity.id
_entity.type
_entity.pdbx_description
1 polymer ?
#
loop_
_entity_poly.entity_id
_entity_poly.type
_entity_poly.pdbx_seq_one_letter_code
_entity_poly.pdbx_strand_id
1 'polypeptide(L)'
;MPLSPLKYYFANGSLSKNILLCIGGNSDDFLGKCLLEKLLRLCVESAAKGTGSPPHGGTSPPHPRIYVLLLNNHECGEDSHTNTPTTQIYNQHKERFKHELMTSPLFDCVKEKLGQSNPDAFKQLVQDKVHIVQASIVAPFQAKASTIDFSSIKLNIPSKDDAQMLKKNTHVVIHCASHHSRLMLDDPSASINSKLQKPLVADFSSMARSFIFNILGSLQLLNLSKDFSQLESFCYVSSCFVNCDKKSGSFVREELYTLRLPRNQTLESFVEEVVAHDRGNQKPGIQSTSSTSLLFKSSAQILNALHFPNSYTLSKRITELLINKYRGDTPVAIVRPSIIGASEREPIRGWIDPQNVSAQSFGSASIYLLVGMGMIRVIPGNSEALSDQIPVDFVVNSTLVATTAVAKK
;
A
#
# COMPACT_ATOMS: atom_id res chain seq x y z
N MET A 1 2.58 23.54 9.01
CA MET A 1 2.50 23.32 7.54
C MET A 1 2.04 24.60 6.89
N PRO A 2 2.66 25.06 5.78
CA PRO A 2 2.07 26.13 4.99
C PRO A 2 0.65 25.71 4.59
N LEU A 3 -0.32 26.62 4.72
CA LEU A 3 -1.75 26.35 4.49
C LEU A 3 -2.07 26.01 3.02
N SER A 4 -1.13 26.16 2.08
CA SER A 4 -1.37 26.02 0.64
C SER A 4 -1.69 24.60 0.17
N PRO A 5 -1.07 23.50 0.65
CA PRO A 5 -1.40 22.16 0.16
C PRO A 5 -2.73 21.65 0.74
N LEU A 6 -3.07 22.04 1.98
CA LEU A 6 -4.38 21.72 2.54
C LEU A 6 -5.52 22.45 1.82
N LYS A 7 -5.29 23.68 1.34
CA LYS A 7 -6.27 24.40 0.50
C LYS A 7 -6.55 23.71 -0.84
N TYR A 8 -5.63 22.88 -1.34
CA TYR A 8 -5.84 22.11 -2.57
C TYR A 8 -6.85 20.97 -2.36
N TYR A 9 -6.78 20.29 -1.22
CA TYR A 9 -7.76 19.26 -0.88
C TYR A 9 -9.05 19.85 -0.32
N PHE A 10 -8.98 20.97 0.39
CA PHE A 10 -10.09 21.55 1.12
C PHE A 10 -10.35 23.00 0.71
N ALA A 11 -11.55 23.28 0.22
CA ALA A 11 -12.01 24.62 -0.15
C ALA A 11 -13.33 24.93 0.54
N ASN A 12 -13.51 26.16 1.01
CA ASN A 12 -14.76 26.65 1.63
C ASN A 12 -15.34 25.71 2.70
N GLY A 13 -14.50 25.10 3.54
CA GLY A 13 -15.03 24.26 4.60
C GLY A 13 -15.34 22.82 4.19
N SER A 14 -15.00 22.37 2.98
CA SER A 14 -15.23 20.97 2.56
C SER A 14 -14.10 20.39 1.73
N LEU A 15 -14.09 19.06 1.61
CA LEU A 15 -13.28 18.38 0.61
C LEU A 15 -13.67 18.92 -0.78
N SER A 16 -12.68 19.24 -1.60
CA SER A 16 -12.86 19.84 -2.94
C SER A 16 -12.54 18.87 -4.08
N LYS A 17 -11.91 17.73 -3.77
CA LYS A 17 -11.46 16.71 -4.73
C LYS A 17 -11.87 15.33 -4.26
N ASN A 18 -12.29 14.47 -5.18
CA ASN A 18 -12.49 13.06 -4.84
C ASN A 18 -11.15 12.33 -4.80
N ILE A 19 -10.89 11.64 -3.69
CA ILE A 19 -9.62 10.95 -3.42
C ILE A 19 -9.87 9.45 -3.47
N LEU A 20 -9.08 8.72 -4.26
CA LEU A 20 -8.96 7.27 -4.23
C LEU A 20 -7.77 6.88 -3.35
N LEU A 21 -8.06 6.38 -2.16
CA LEU A 21 -7.07 5.83 -1.24
C LEU A 21 -7.03 4.31 -1.39
N CYS A 22 -5.95 3.78 -1.93
CA CYS A 22 -5.73 2.35 -2.10
C CYS A 22 -4.96 1.79 -0.91
N ILE A 23 -5.58 0.81 -0.21
CA ILE A 23 -5.03 0.14 0.97
C ILE A 23 -5.10 -1.38 0.82
N GLY A 24 -4.25 -2.10 1.55
CA GLY A 24 -4.25 -3.57 1.55
C GLY A 24 -5.57 -4.16 2.08
N GLY A 25 -6.16 -5.10 1.35
CA GLY A 25 -7.47 -5.69 1.68
C GLY A 25 -7.52 -6.47 3.00
N ASN A 26 -6.38 -6.93 3.52
CA ASN A 26 -6.28 -7.63 4.80
C ASN A 26 -6.35 -6.69 6.02
N SER A 27 -6.55 -5.39 5.78
CA SER A 27 -6.65 -4.33 6.79
C SER A 27 -5.41 -4.14 7.67
N ASP A 28 -4.22 -4.58 7.26
CA ASP A 28 -2.97 -4.35 8.02
C ASP A 28 -2.28 -3.02 7.63
N ASP A 29 -2.90 -2.21 6.77
CA ASP A 29 -2.30 -0.99 6.22
C ASP A 29 -2.41 0.21 7.18
N PHE A 30 -1.44 0.28 8.12
CA PHE A 30 -1.37 1.33 9.14
C PHE A 30 -1.37 2.75 8.56
N LEU A 31 -0.52 3.00 7.56
CA LEU A 31 -0.41 4.32 6.92
C LEU A 31 -1.72 4.70 6.22
N GLY A 32 -2.32 3.76 5.47
CA GLY A 32 -3.59 3.97 4.81
C GLY A 32 -4.71 4.34 5.77
N LYS A 33 -4.81 3.67 6.92
CA LYS A 33 -5.80 4.01 7.95
C LYS A 33 -5.57 5.40 8.54
N CYS A 34 -4.33 5.77 8.87
CA CYS A 34 -4.01 7.11 9.36
C CYS A 34 -4.26 8.21 8.33
N LEU A 35 -4.06 7.93 7.03
CA LEU A 35 -4.46 8.83 5.95
C LEU A 35 -5.98 9.02 5.91
N LEU A 36 -6.76 7.93 6.02
CA LEU A 36 -8.22 8.02 6.07
C LEU A 36 -8.70 8.83 7.27
N GLU A 37 -8.14 8.57 8.46
CA GLU A 37 -8.41 9.36 9.67
C GLU A 37 -8.15 10.84 9.41
N LYS A 38 -6.97 11.19 8.89
CA LYS A 38 -6.60 12.58 8.65
C LYS A 38 -7.56 13.27 7.68
N LEU A 39 -7.94 12.58 6.61
CA LEU A 39 -8.89 13.11 5.62
C LEU A 39 -10.28 13.35 6.25
N LEU A 40 -10.80 12.41 7.03
CA LEU A 40 -12.08 12.57 7.73
C LEU A 40 -12.02 13.68 8.78
N ARG A 41 -10.94 13.76 9.56
CA ARG A 41 -10.75 14.82 10.55
C ARG A 41 -10.73 16.20 9.89
N LEU A 42 -10.03 16.34 8.77
CA LEU A 42 -10.01 17.58 8.01
C LEU A 42 -11.40 17.93 7.46
N CYS A 43 -12.21 16.96 7.02
CA CYS A 43 -13.62 17.21 6.66
C CYS A 43 -14.40 17.84 7.82
N VAL A 44 -14.26 17.32 9.03
CA VAL A 44 -14.94 17.84 10.24
C VAL A 44 -14.44 19.23 10.62
N GLU A 45 -13.13 19.43 10.65
CA GLU A 45 -12.52 20.73 10.99
C GLU A 45 -12.86 21.83 9.98
N SER A 46 -12.99 21.44 8.71
CA SER A 46 -13.34 22.33 7.63
C SER A 46 -14.83 22.74 7.76
N ALA A 47 -15.72 21.81 8.07
CA ALA A 47 -17.14 22.11 8.31
C ALA A 47 -17.34 23.04 9.52
N ALA A 48 -16.59 22.84 10.60
CA ALA A 48 -16.66 23.70 11.79
C ALA A 48 -16.20 25.16 11.55
N LYS A 49 -15.38 25.41 10.51
CA LYS A 49 -14.88 26.75 10.14
C LYS A 49 -15.77 27.45 9.10
N GLY A 50 -16.75 26.76 8.51
CA GLY A 50 -17.63 27.29 7.48
C GLY A 50 -18.92 27.88 8.05
N THR A 51 -19.04 29.20 8.02
CA THR A 51 -20.31 29.92 8.08
C THR A 51 -21.11 29.64 6.79
N GLY A 52 -22.13 28.79 6.85
CA GLY A 52 -23.02 28.54 5.71
C GLY A 52 -24.23 27.71 6.12
N SER A 53 -25.42 28.28 5.93
CA SER A 53 -26.71 27.60 6.08
C SER A 53 -26.79 26.31 5.23
N PRO A 54 -27.60 25.33 5.63
CA PRO A 54 -27.85 24.15 4.81
C PRO A 54 -28.41 24.60 3.45
N PRO A 55 -27.99 23.99 2.32
CA PRO A 55 -28.53 24.37 1.02
C PRO A 55 -30.01 23.98 1.00
N HIS A 56 -30.88 24.99 0.98
CA HIS A 56 -32.27 24.83 0.59
C HIS A 56 -32.31 24.34 -0.86
N GLY A 57 -33.01 23.22 -1.07
CA GLY A 57 -33.64 22.79 -2.32
C GLY A 57 -32.94 23.18 -3.63
N GLY A 58 -31.98 22.35 -4.05
CA GLY A 58 -31.40 22.40 -5.38
C GLY A 58 -30.35 21.33 -5.53
N THR A 59 -30.34 20.62 -6.66
CA THR A 59 -29.38 19.55 -7.00
C THR A 59 -27.95 20.06 -6.93
N SER A 60 -27.31 19.95 -5.77
CA SER A 60 -25.88 20.23 -5.60
C SER A 60 -25.05 19.11 -6.25
N PRO A 61 -23.87 19.40 -6.83
CA PRO A 61 -22.95 18.34 -7.22
C PRO A 61 -22.65 17.47 -5.99
N PRO A 62 -22.48 16.14 -6.14
CA PRO A 62 -22.24 15.27 -5.01
C PRO A 62 -20.99 15.75 -4.26
N HIS A 63 -21.13 15.96 -2.95
CA HIS A 63 -20.03 16.37 -2.09
C HIS A 63 -18.81 15.47 -2.34
N PRO A 64 -17.58 16.02 -2.41
CA PRO A 64 -16.42 15.20 -2.68
C PRO A 64 -16.27 14.06 -1.67
N ARG A 65 -15.89 12.88 -2.20
CA ARG A 65 -15.82 11.60 -1.52
C ARG A 65 -14.40 11.07 -1.44
N ILE A 66 -14.19 10.23 -0.44
CA ILE A 66 -13.02 9.39 -0.26
C ILE A 66 -13.42 7.98 -0.69
N TYR A 67 -12.91 7.55 -1.84
CA TYR A 67 -13.01 6.17 -2.28
C TYR A 67 -11.90 5.37 -1.60
N VAL A 68 -12.26 4.37 -0.79
CA VAL A 68 -11.30 3.44 -0.20
C VAL A 68 -11.30 2.18 -1.03
N LEU A 69 -10.23 1.96 -1.80
CA LEU A 69 -10.05 0.75 -2.59
C LEU A 69 -9.27 -0.28 -1.78
N LEU A 70 -9.96 -1.37 -1.44
CA LEU A 70 -9.39 -2.52 -0.75
C LEU A 70 -8.77 -3.44 -1.80
N LEU A 71 -7.44 -3.41 -1.90
CA LEU A 71 -6.68 -4.19 -2.87
C LEU A 71 -6.40 -5.59 -2.32
N ASN A 72 -7.04 -6.60 -2.90
CA ASN A 72 -6.87 -7.99 -2.51
C ASN A 72 -5.96 -8.73 -3.48
N ASN A 73 -5.27 -9.75 -2.97
CA ASN A 73 -4.61 -10.72 -3.82
C ASN A 73 -5.62 -11.78 -4.25
N HIS A 74 -5.72 -12.09 -5.55
CA HIS A 74 -6.62 -13.12 -6.07
C HIS A 74 -6.18 -14.54 -5.67
N GLU A 75 -4.95 -14.72 -5.19
CA GLU A 75 -4.32 -16.03 -4.93
C GLU A 75 -3.86 -16.25 -3.47
N CYS A 76 -4.56 -15.70 -2.47
CA CYS A 76 -4.41 -16.22 -1.09
C CYS A 76 -5.29 -17.46 -0.89
N GLY A 77 -4.84 -18.58 -1.45
CA GLY A 77 -5.24 -19.93 -1.05
C GLY A 77 -4.66 -20.33 0.31
N GLU A 78 -4.63 -19.43 1.30
CA GLU A 78 -4.46 -19.87 2.70
C GLU A 78 -5.72 -20.57 3.23
N ASP A 79 -6.83 -20.50 2.48
CA ASP A 79 -8.08 -21.23 2.75
C ASP A 79 -8.50 -22.15 1.58
N SER A 80 -7.55 -22.79 0.88
CA SER A 80 -7.91 -23.87 -0.09
C SER A 80 -8.54 -25.10 0.57
N HIS A 81 -8.73 -25.09 1.89
CA HIS A 81 -9.53 -26.06 2.64
C HIS A 81 -11.00 -25.65 2.79
N THR A 82 -11.38 -24.44 2.39
CA THR A 82 -12.77 -23.98 2.39
C THR A 82 -13.26 -23.73 0.96
N ASN A 83 -14.37 -24.35 0.57
CA ASN A 83 -15.03 -24.13 -0.72
C ASN A 83 -15.71 -22.73 -0.82
N THR A 84 -15.18 -21.72 -0.14
CA THR A 84 -15.79 -20.40 -0.03
C THR A 84 -15.57 -19.60 -1.32
N PRO A 85 -16.63 -19.15 -2.01
CA PRO A 85 -16.49 -18.35 -3.24
C PRO A 85 -15.68 -17.07 -3.00
N THR A 86 -14.81 -16.70 -3.93
CA THR A 86 -13.97 -15.48 -3.87
C THR A 86 -14.78 -14.20 -3.57
N THR A 87 -16.01 -14.11 -4.09
CA THR A 87 -16.94 -13.01 -3.81
C THR A 87 -17.31 -12.91 -2.32
N GLN A 88 -17.42 -14.04 -1.62
CA GLN A 88 -17.73 -14.09 -0.20
C GLN A 88 -16.55 -13.60 0.65
N ILE A 89 -15.31 -13.94 0.26
CA ILE A 89 -14.08 -13.45 0.92
C ILE A 89 -13.96 -11.92 0.77
N TYR A 90 -14.21 -11.38 -0.42
CA TYR A 90 -14.15 -9.93 -0.63
C TYR A 90 -15.23 -9.18 0.14
N ASN A 91 -16.43 -9.76 0.26
CA ASN A 91 -17.48 -9.20 1.11
C ASN A 91 -17.07 -9.23 2.59
N GLN A 92 -16.45 -10.32 3.06
CA GLN A 92 -15.92 -10.38 4.43
C GLN A 92 -14.86 -9.30 4.69
N HIS A 93 -13.93 -9.06 3.76
CA HIS A 93 -12.93 -7.99 3.90
C HIS A 93 -13.59 -6.61 3.94
N LYS A 94 -14.61 -6.37 3.10
CA LYS A 94 -15.38 -5.12 3.10
C LYS A 94 -16.07 -4.89 4.44
N GLU A 95 -16.76 -5.90 4.97
CA GLU A 95 -17.48 -5.79 6.24
C GLU A 95 -16.52 -5.70 7.44
N ARG A 96 -15.39 -6.41 7.42
CA ARG A 96 -14.33 -6.27 8.42
C ARG A 96 -13.81 -4.84 8.47
N PHE A 97 -13.49 -4.25 7.31
CA PHE A 97 -12.99 -2.87 7.25
C PHE A 97 -14.05 -1.86 7.70
N LYS A 98 -15.33 -2.06 7.35
CA LYS A 98 -16.43 -1.23 7.86
C LYS A 98 -16.55 -1.33 9.38
N HIS A 99 -16.49 -2.54 9.92
CA HIS A 99 -16.56 -2.75 11.36
C HIS A 99 -15.40 -2.03 12.05
N GLU A 100 -14.18 -2.20 11.56
CA GLU A 100 -13.00 -1.53 12.08
C GLU A 100 -13.10 -0.01 12.00
N LEU A 101 -13.59 0.55 10.90
CA LEU A 101 -13.79 1.99 10.75
C LEU A 101 -14.70 2.55 11.86
N MET A 102 -15.70 1.78 12.28
CA MET A 102 -16.63 2.19 13.33
C MET A 102 -16.08 1.98 14.75
N THR A 103 -15.35 0.90 14.99
CA THR A 103 -14.94 0.48 16.34
C THR A 103 -13.51 0.89 16.72
N SER A 104 -12.66 1.20 15.74
CA SER A 104 -11.26 1.52 16.01
C SER A 104 -11.11 2.83 16.79
N PRO A 105 -10.28 2.86 17.85
CA PRO A 105 -9.96 4.08 18.58
C PRO A 105 -9.19 5.11 17.75
N LEU A 106 -8.64 4.69 16.61
CA LEU A 106 -7.99 5.59 15.64
C LEU A 106 -8.87 6.80 15.30
N PHE A 107 -10.18 6.59 15.20
CA PHE A 107 -11.15 7.61 14.79
C PHE A 107 -11.77 8.37 15.97
N ASP A 108 -11.36 8.12 17.21
CA ASP A 108 -11.98 8.74 18.38
C ASP A 108 -11.80 10.26 18.38
N CYS A 109 -10.64 10.77 17.93
CA CYS A 109 -10.44 12.21 17.76
C CYS A 109 -11.46 12.84 16.78
N VAL A 110 -11.84 12.10 15.72
CA VAL A 110 -12.88 12.55 14.77
C VAL A 110 -14.26 12.54 15.44
N LYS A 111 -14.58 11.47 16.18
CA LYS A 111 -15.85 11.32 16.91
C LYS A 111 -16.01 12.42 17.96
N GLU A 112 -14.97 12.73 18.73
CA GLU A 112 -14.96 13.79 19.73
C GLU A 112 -15.23 15.16 19.10
N LYS A 113 -14.59 15.46 17.95
CA LYS A 113 -14.80 16.73 17.23
C LYS A 113 -16.19 16.89 16.63
N LEU A 114 -16.88 15.80 16.30
CA LEU A 114 -18.27 15.84 15.83
C LEU A 114 -19.28 16.18 16.96
N GLY A 115 -18.84 16.10 18.21
CA GLY A 115 -19.67 16.40 19.38
C GLY A 115 -20.51 15.21 19.84
N GLN A 116 -20.78 15.15 21.15
CA GLN A 116 -21.52 14.06 21.80
C GLN A 116 -23.05 14.13 21.62
N SER A 117 -23.55 15.21 21.02
CA SER A 117 -24.98 15.49 20.90
C SER A 117 -25.71 14.59 19.88
N ASN A 118 -24.99 13.98 18.94
CA ASN A 118 -25.53 12.99 18.01
C ASN A 118 -24.64 11.74 17.98
N PRO A 119 -25.05 10.62 18.62
CA PRO A 119 -24.25 9.39 18.67
C PRO A 119 -24.02 8.76 17.29
N ASP A 120 -24.86 9.08 16.30
CA ASP A 120 -24.75 8.59 14.92
C ASP A 120 -23.97 9.53 14.00
N ALA A 121 -23.48 10.67 14.48
CA ALA A 121 -22.81 11.68 13.63
C ALA A 121 -21.62 11.10 12.85
N PHE A 122 -20.80 10.28 13.50
CA PHE A 122 -19.66 9.65 12.86
C PHE A 122 -20.08 8.64 11.78
N LYS A 123 -21.13 7.86 12.05
CA LYS A 123 -21.70 6.92 11.07
C LYS A 123 -22.23 7.65 9.84
N GLN A 124 -22.93 8.77 10.04
CA GLN A 124 -23.43 9.62 8.96
C GLN A 124 -22.29 10.24 8.15
N LEU A 125 -21.23 10.73 8.81
CA LEU A 125 -20.04 11.24 8.13
C LEU A 125 -19.39 10.17 7.26
N VAL A 126 -19.20 8.96 7.79
CA VAL A 126 -18.64 7.84 7.04
C VAL A 126 -19.53 7.48 5.84
N GLN A 127 -20.85 7.42 6.01
CA GLN A 127 -21.78 7.13 4.92
C GLN A 127 -21.78 8.21 3.83
N ASP A 128 -21.62 9.48 4.21
CA ASP A 128 -21.58 10.61 3.27
C ASP A 128 -20.24 10.69 2.53
N LYS A 129 -19.13 10.50 3.25
CA LYS A 129 -17.78 10.77 2.74
C LYS A 129 -17.02 9.55 2.24
N VAL A 130 -17.29 8.35 2.75
CA VAL A 130 -16.47 7.16 2.47
C VAL A 130 -17.24 6.17 1.62
N HIS A 131 -16.68 5.81 0.47
CA HIS A 131 -17.21 4.72 -0.36
C HIS A 131 -16.16 3.62 -0.54
N ILE A 132 -16.47 2.42 -0.04
CA ILE A 132 -15.53 1.30 -0.04
C ILE A 132 -15.71 0.46 -1.31
N VAL A 133 -14.63 0.38 -2.10
CA VAL A 133 -14.53 -0.38 -3.35
C VAL A 133 -13.67 -1.61 -3.12
N GLN A 134 -14.11 -2.77 -3.63
CA GLN A 134 -13.32 -3.99 -3.64
C GLN A 134 -12.59 -4.13 -4.97
N ALA A 135 -11.30 -4.45 -4.91
CA ALA A 135 -10.50 -4.75 -6.07
C ALA A 135 -9.62 -5.97 -5.83
N SER A 136 -9.27 -6.66 -6.91
CA SER A 136 -8.39 -7.81 -6.88
C SER A 136 -7.35 -7.73 -7.98
N ILE A 137 -6.12 -8.12 -7.62
CA ILE A 137 -5.01 -8.17 -8.55
C ILE A 137 -5.22 -9.36 -9.47
N VAL A 138 -5.34 -9.11 -10.77
CA VAL A 138 -5.44 -10.18 -11.76
C VAL A 138 -4.02 -10.56 -12.18
N ALA A 139 -3.54 -11.72 -11.75
CA ALA A 139 -2.32 -12.26 -12.32
C ALA A 139 -2.60 -12.72 -13.77
N PRO A 140 -1.89 -12.21 -14.78
CA PRO A 140 -2.22 -12.31 -16.21
C PRO A 140 -2.13 -13.74 -16.78
N PHE A 141 -1.54 -14.68 -16.06
CA PHE A 141 -1.29 -16.04 -16.54
C PHE A 141 -2.49 -17.00 -16.35
N GLN A 142 -3.69 -16.50 -16.01
CA GLN A 142 -4.92 -17.33 -15.96
C GLN A 142 -5.42 -17.70 -17.37
N ALA A 143 -5.05 -16.92 -18.39
CA ALA A 143 -5.19 -17.29 -19.80
C ALA A 143 -3.84 -17.79 -20.31
N LYS A 144 -3.84 -18.65 -21.34
CA LYS A 144 -2.65 -19.25 -22.00
C LYS A 144 -1.65 -18.24 -22.63
N ALA A 145 -1.62 -16.99 -22.20
CA ALA A 145 -0.71 -15.96 -22.68
C ALA A 145 0.70 -16.17 -22.12
N SER A 146 1.71 -16.13 -22.99
CA SER A 146 3.12 -16.36 -22.67
C SER A 146 3.85 -15.14 -22.09
N THR A 147 3.25 -13.95 -22.15
CA THR A 147 3.88 -12.67 -21.77
C THR A 147 2.87 -11.71 -21.15
N ILE A 148 3.30 -10.91 -20.18
CA ILE A 148 2.51 -9.88 -19.51
C ILE A 148 2.61 -8.56 -20.30
N ASP A 149 1.47 -8.02 -20.71
CA ASP A 149 1.42 -6.63 -21.15
C ASP A 149 1.30 -5.69 -19.94
N PHE A 150 2.45 -5.27 -19.40
CA PHE A 150 2.53 -4.34 -18.28
C PHE A 150 1.89 -2.97 -18.58
N SER A 151 1.75 -2.59 -19.86
CA SER A 151 1.17 -1.30 -20.25
C SER A 151 -0.36 -1.26 -20.18
N SER A 152 -1.02 -2.43 -20.23
CA SER A 152 -2.48 -2.54 -20.29
C SER A 152 -3.08 -3.50 -19.26
N ILE A 153 -2.26 -4.06 -18.35
CA ILE A 153 -2.72 -4.95 -17.29
C ILE A 153 -3.81 -4.28 -16.45
N LYS A 154 -4.94 -4.99 -16.24
CA LYS A 154 -6.16 -4.44 -15.64
C LYS A 154 -6.36 -4.93 -14.22
N LEU A 155 -6.79 -4.00 -13.36
CA LEU A 155 -7.30 -4.30 -12.04
C LEU A 155 -8.72 -4.88 -12.14
N ASN A 156 -9.02 -5.97 -11.43
CA ASN A 156 -10.39 -6.49 -11.38
C ASN A 156 -11.17 -5.79 -10.27
N ILE A 157 -12.16 -5.00 -10.67
CA ILE A 157 -13.18 -4.43 -9.79
C ILE A 157 -14.49 -5.15 -10.11
N PRO A 158 -15.01 -6.03 -9.23
CA PRO A 158 -16.19 -6.84 -9.54
C PRO A 158 -17.44 -6.02 -9.85
N SER A 159 -17.59 -4.87 -9.18
CA SER A 159 -18.72 -3.94 -9.40
C SER A 159 -18.44 -3.03 -10.59
N LYS A 160 -19.21 -3.20 -11.66
CA LYS A 160 -19.14 -2.31 -12.85
C LYS A 160 -19.47 -0.86 -12.49
N ASP A 161 -20.41 -0.66 -11.57
CA ASP A 161 -20.81 0.67 -11.11
C ASP A 161 -19.68 1.35 -10.34
N ASP A 162 -18.99 0.62 -9.46
CA ASP A 162 -17.81 1.15 -8.75
C ASP A 162 -16.72 1.52 -9.75
N ALA A 163 -16.45 0.65 -10.73
CA ALA A 163 -15.42 0.91 -11.74
C ALA A 163 -15.73 2.17 -12.58
N GLN A 164 -16.97 2.33 -13.03
CA GLN A 164 -17.39 3.54 -13.78
C GLN A 164 -17.36 4.80 -12.91
N MET A 165 -17.81 4.67 -11.65
CA MET A 165 -17.80 5.78 -10.69
C MET A 165 -16.37 6.27 -10.43
N LEU A 166 -15.42 5.35 -10.20
CA LEU A 166 -14.01 5.72 -10.01
C LEU A 166 -13.45 6.46 -11.22
N LYS A 167 -13.71 5.95 -12.44
CA LYS A 167 -13.23 6.58 -13.69
C LYS A 167 -13.77 7.98 -13.91
N LYS A 168 -15.03 8.21 -13.60
CA LYS A 168 -15.69 9.51 -13.84
C LYS A 168 -15.31 10.55 -12.79
N ASN A 169 -15.15 10.12 -11.54
CA ASN A 169 -15.20 11.05 -10.41
C ASN A 169 -13.86 11.22 -9.70
N THR A 170 -12.87 10.33 -9.86
CA THR A 170 -11.61 10.41 -9.10
C THR A 170 -10.68 11.50 -9.63
N HIS A 171 -10.16 12.32 -8.72
CA HIS A 171 -9.20 13.38 -9.04
C HIS A 171 -7.79 13.05 -8.56
N VAL A 172 -7.69 12.40 -7.40
CA VAL A 172 -6.41 12.13 -6.74
C VAL A 172 -6.33 10.65 -6.40
N VAL A 173 -5.21 10.01 -6.70
CA VAL A 173 -4.93 8.63 -6.27
C VAL A 173 -3.78 8.62 -5.28
N ILE A 174 -3.97 7.97 -4.12
CA ILE A 174 -2.92 7.72 -3.13
C ILE A 174 -2.83 6.21 -2.93
N HIS A 175 -1.70 5.63 -3.34
CA HIS A 175 -1.45 4.19 -3.27
C HIS A 175 -0.49 3.84 -2.13
N CYS A 176 -1.05 3.30 -1.04
CA CYS A 176 -0.31 2.85 0.13
C CYS A 176 -0.20 1.32 0.20
N ALA A 177 -1.08 0.60 -0.50
CA ALA A 177 -1.19 -0.84 -0.37
C ALA A 177 0.14 -1.54 -0.71
N SER A 178 0.56 -2.38 0.22
CA SER A 178 1.84 -3.05 0.22
C SER A 178 1.73 -4.42 0.89
N HIS A 179 2.39 -5.42 0.31
CA HIS A 179 2.71 -6.66 0.98
C HIS A 179 4.15 -6.59 1.48
N HIS A 180 4.30 -6.67 2.81
CA HIS A 180 5.58 -6.86 3.45
C HIS A 180 5.75 -8.35 3.67
N SER A 181 6.75 -8.96 3.02
CA SER A 181 7.10 -10.35 3.29
C SER A 181 7.36 -10.48 4.79
N ARG A 182 6.52 -11.27 5.48
CA ARG A 182 6.40 -11.40 6.95
C ARG A 182 7.64 -12.01 7.64
N LEU A 183 8.78 -12.04 6.96
CA LEU A 183 9.99 -12.69 7.42
C LEU A 183 11.17 -11.74 7.28
N MET A 184 11.66 -11.27 8.43
CA MET A 184 13.07 -10.90 8.62
C MET A 184 14.02 -12.10 8.37
N LEU A 185 13.49 -13.29 8.02
CA LEU A 185 14.27 -14.49 7.67
C LEU A 185 14.76 -14.51 6.20
N ASP A 186 14.42 -13.50 5.38
CA ASP A 186 15.07 -13.32 4.07
C ASP A 186 16.51 -12.79 4.22
N ASP A 187 16.98 -12.54 5.46
CA ASP A 187 18.35 -12.15 5.76
C ASP A 187 19.33 -13.19 5.19
N PRO A 188 20.13 -12.82 4.17
CA PRO A 188 21.07 -13.75 3.58
C PRO A 188 22.16 -14.21 4.56
N SER A 189 22.37 -13.49 5.66
CA SER A 189 23.31 -13.85 6.73
C SER A 189 22.72 -14.82 7.77
N ALA A 190 21.39 -15.00 7.81
CA ALA A 190 20.71 -15.93 8.73
C ALA A 190 20.85 -17.42 8.34
N SER A 191 21.68 -17.75 7.34
CA SER A 191 21.91 -19.10 6.84
C SER A 191 22.79 -20.00 7.75
N ILE A 192 23.13 -19.59 8.97
CA ILE A 192 24.02 -20.35 9.87
C ILE A 192 23.27 -20.88 11.12
N ASN A 193 22.05 -21.40 10.94
CA ASN A 193 21.48 -22.33 11.93
C ASN A 193 20.87 -23.55 11.23
N SER A 194 21.66 -24.62 11.19
CA SER A 194 21.44 -25.88 10.48
C SER A 194 20.25 -26.72 10.99
N LYS A 195 19.36 -26.18 11.83
CA LYS A 195 18.25 -26.93 12.46
C LYS A 195 16.84 -26.53 12.03
N LEU A 196 16.66 -25.49 11.21
CA LEU A 196 15.37 -25.10 10.64
C LEU A 196 15.47 -25.06 9.11
N GLN A 197 15.54 -26.24 8.48
CA GLN A 197 15.33 -26.37 7.03
C GLN A 197 13.86 -26.04 6.72
N LYS A 198 13.53 -24.75 6.56
CA LYS A 198 12.34 -24.39 5.78
C LYS A 198 12.63 -24.77 4.31
N PRO A 199 11.70 -25.43 3.62
CA PRO A 199 11.92 -25.85 2.23
C PRO A 199 12.18 -24.63 1.34
N LEU A 200 13.18 -24.72 0.44
CA LEU A 200 13.54 -23.70 -0.56
C LEU A 200 12.32 -23.18 -1.36
N VAL A 201 11.30 -24.01 -1.53
CA VAL A 201 10.05 -23.69 -2.24
C VAL A 201 9.25 -22.58 -1.53
N ALA A 202 9.24 -22.54 -0.19
CA ALA A 202 8.48 -21.54 0.57
C ALA A 202 9.10 -20.12 0.48
N ASP A 203 10.41 -20.03 0.26
CA ASP A 203 11.18 -18.78 0.13
C ASP A 203 10.80 -18.04 -1.17
N PHE A 204 10.81 -18.75 -2.31
CA PHE A 204 10.51 -18.15 -3.61
C PHE A 204 9.04 -17.73 -3.76
N SER A 205 8.11 -18.51 -3.20
CA SER A 205 6.68 -18.17 -3.17
C SER A 205 6.39 -16.88 -2.41
N SER A 206 7.19 -16.53 -1.40
CA SER A 206 7.09 -15.26 -0.69
C SER A 206 7.46 -14.08 -1.60
N MET A 207 8.59 -14.17 -2.30
CA MET A 207 9.04 -13.15 -3.26
C MET A 207 8.05 -12.95 -4.40
N ALA A 208 7.55 -14.04 -5.00
CA ALA A 208 6.58 -13.96 -6.08
C ALA A 208 5.27 -13.29 -5.64
N ARG A 209 4.76 -13.63 -4.45
CA ARG A 209 3.59 -12.94 -3.87
C ARG A 209 3.85 -11.45 -3.64
N SER A 210 5.04 -11.09 -3.16
CA SER A 210 5.44 -9.69 -3.04
C SER A 210 5.48 -8.98 -4.40
N PHE A 211 5.97 -9.63 -5.46
CA PHE A 211 6.00 -9.05 -6.81
C PHE A 211 4.59 -8.89 -7.38
N ILE A 212 3.73 -9.90 -7.24
CA ILE A 212 2.32 -9.81 -7.66
C ILE A 212 1.64 -8.62 -6.96
N PHE A 213 1.78 -8.51 -5.64
CA PHE A 213 1.10 -7.46 -4.88
C PHE A 213 1.69 -6.08 -5.13
N ASN A 214 2.99 -5.92 -4.93
CA ASN A 214 3.65 -4.62 -4.92
C ASN A 214 3.95 -4.09 -6.32
N ILE A 215 4.14 -4.96 -7.32
CA ILE A 215 4.46 -4.56 -8.70
C ILE A 215 3.19 -4.61 -9.55
N LEU A 216 2.60 -5.80 -9.75
CA LEU A 216 1.45 -5.93 -10.64
C LEU A 216 0.24 -5.16 -10.11
N GLY A 217 -0.05 -5.22 -8.81
CA GLY A 217 -1.13 -4.44 -8.21
C GLY A 217 -0.96 -2.92 -8.39
N SER A 218 0.27 -2.42 -8.23
CA SER A 218 0.58 -1.00 -8.46
C SER A 218 0.43 -0.59 -9.91
N LEU A 219 0.89 -1.41 -10.87
CA LEU A 219 0.77 -1.12 -12.29
C LEU A 219 -0.67 -1.23 -12.79
N GLN A 220 -1.45 -2.18 -12.26
CA GLN A 220 -2.88 -2.28 -12.53
C GLN A 220 -3.64 -1.05 -12.03
N LEU A 221 -3.32 -0.54 -10.84
CA LEU A 221 -3.90 0.69 -10.32
C LEU A 221 -3.46 1.93 -11.15
N LEU A 222 -2.18 2.01 -11.54
CA LEU A 222 -1.69 3.06 -12.43
C LEU A 222 -2.44 3.05 -13.76
N ASN A 223 -2.59 1.88 -14.40
CA ASN A 223 -3.31 1.75 -15.66
C ASN A 223 -4.79 2.10 -15.51
N LEU A 224 -5.45 1.67 -14.43
CA LEU A 224 -6.80 2.09 -14.12
C LEU A 224 -6.91 3.62 -14.00
N SER A 225 -5.93 4.27 -13.34
CA SER A 225 -5.94 5.73 -13.16
C SER A 225 -5.82 6.51 -14.47
N LYS A 226 -5.21 5.94 -15.51
CA LYS A 226 -5.15 6.58 -16.84
C LYS A 226 -6.52 6.72 -17.49
N ASP A 227 -7.49 5.88 -17.12
CA ASP A 227 -8.87 5.98 -17.59
C ASP A 227 -9.69 7.04 -16.83
N PHE A 228 -9.09 7.73 -15.84
CA PHE A 228 -9.81 8.69 -15.02
C PHE A 228 -9.88 10.05 -15.70
N SER A 229 -11.09 10.52 -16.01
CA SER A 229 -11.30 11.74 -16.80
C SER A 229 -10.89 13.03 -16.10
N GLN A 230 -10.74 12.99 -14.77
CA GLN A 230 -10.43 14.15 -13.92
C GLN A 230 -9.14 13.97 -13.12
N LEU A 231 -8.27 13.02 -13.50
CA LEU A 231 -7.05 12.74 -12.74
C LEU A 231 -6.09 13.95 -12.75
N GLU A 232 -5.84 14.47 -11.55
CA GLU A 232 -4.91 15.55 -11.30
C GLU A 232 -3.57 15.02 -10.79
N SER A 233 -3.54 13.94 -10.00
CA SER A 233 -2.32 13.40 -9.40
C SER A 233 -2.41 11.93 -9.00
N PHE A 234 -1.26 11.25 -9.05
CA PHE A 234 -1.07 9.89 -8.57
C PHE A 234 0.12 9.85 -7.60
N CYS A 235 -0.09 9.41 -6.37
CA CYS A 235 0.98 9.25 -5.39
C CYS A 235 1.24 7.78 -5.10
N TYR A 236 2.48 7.37 -5.25
CA TYR A 236 2.97 6.05 -4.88
C TYR A 236 3.79 6.12 -3.60
N VAL A 237 3.37 5.40 -2.55
CA VAL A 237 4.19 5.23 -1.35
C VAL A 237 5.17 4.06 -1.54
N SER A 238 6.45 4.41 -1.59
CA SER A 238 7.60 3.53 -1.71
C SER A 238 8.32 3.41 -0.36
N SER A 239 9.66 3.39 -0.33
CA SER A 239 10.48 3.31 0.89
C SER A 239 11.83 3.99 0.69
N CYS A 240 12.42 4.58 1.74
CA CYS A 240 13.78 5.13 1.65
C CYS A 240 14.85 4.05 1.42
N PHE A 241 14.51 2.78 1.71
CA PHE A 241 15.41 1.63 1.60
C PHE A 241 15.50 1.02 0.20
N VAL A 242 14.82 1.57 -0.81
CA VAL A 242 14.87 1.05 -2.20
C VAL A 242 16.26 1.18 -2.83
N ASN A 243 17.16 1.97 -2.23
CA ASN A 243 18.54 2.20 -2.67
C ASN A 243 19.59 1.47 -1.82
N CYS A 244 19.21 0.40 -1.12
CA CYS A 244 20.12 -0.40 -0.29
C CYS A 244 21.24 -1.11 -1.08
N ASP A 245 21.12 -1.18 -2.42
CA ASP A 245 22.16 -1.69 -3.32
C ASP A 245 23.41 -0.78 -3.39
N LYS A 246 23.32 0.45 -2.88
CA LYS A 246 24.45 1.39 -2.82
C LYS A 246 25.36 1.06 -1.64
N LYS A 247 26.66 1.37 -1.80
CA LYS A 247 27.66 1.18 -0.74
C LYS A 247 27.28 1.97 0.50
N SER A 248 27.51 1.41 1.68
CA SER A 248 27.32 2.10 2.96
C SER A 248 28.08 3.44 2.98
N GLY A 249 27.44 4.49 3.51
CA GLY A 249 27.95 5.86 3.51
C GLY A 249 27.72 6.65 2.22
N SER A 250 27.10 6.06 1.18
CA SER A 250 26.75 6.79 -0.05
C SER A 250 25.68 7.84 0.20
N PHE A 251 25.83 9.02 -0.39
CA PHE A 251 24.75 10.02 -0.46
C PHE A 251 23.73 9.63 -1.54
N VAL A 252 22.49 9.39 -1.14
CA VAL A 252 21.39 9.00 -2.04
C VAL A 252 20.52 10.23 -2.31
N ARG A 253 20.42 10.64 -3.58
CA ARG A 253 19.60 11.79 -4.02
C ARG A 253 18.15 11.36 -4.25
N GLU A 254 17.25 12.35 -4.32
CA GLU A 254 15.85 12.15 -4.73
C GLU A 254 15.73 11.95 -6.25
N GLU A 255 16.31 10.86 -6.74
CA GLU A 255 16.26 10.46 -8.16
C GLU A 255 15.89 8.98 -8.32
N LEU A 256 15.65 8.57 -9.56
CA LEU A 256 15.40 7.17 -9.92
C LEU A 256 16.71 6.52 -10.37
N TYR A 257 17.22 5.60 -9.55
CA TYR A 257 18.43 4.85 -9.89
C TYR A 257 18.08 3.61 -10.71
N THR A 258 18.81 3.40 -11.80
CA THR A 258 18.69 2.19 -12.62
C THR A 258 19.07 0.94 -11.81
N LEU A 259 18.28 -0.12 -11.96
CA LEU A 259 18.58 -1.44 -11.43
C LEU A 259 19.22 -2.30 -12.53
N ARG A 260 20.47 -2.75 -12.31
CA ARG A 260 21.13 -3.68 -13.25
C ARG A 260 20.75 -5.10 -12.87
N LEU A 261 20.03 -5.75 -13.77
CA LEU A 261 19.62 -7.13 -13.60
C LEU A 261 20.64 -8.10 -14.25
N PRO A 262 20.75 -9.33 -13.75
CA PRO A 262 21.58 -10.37 -14.34
C PRO A 262 21.23 -10.62 -15.82
N ARG A 263 22.21 -11.08 -16.60
CA ARG A 263 22.08 -11.31 -18.06
C ARG A 263 21.59 -10.10 -18.88
N ASN A 264 21.66 -8.89 -18.32
CA ASN A 264 21.11 -7.67 -18.95
C ASN A 264 19.62 -7.81 -19.30
N GLN A 265 18.86 -8.60 -18.54
CA GLN A 265 17.43 -8.76 -18.75
C GLN A 265 16.66 -7.48 -18.40
N THR A 266 15.49 -7.32 -19.00
CA THR A 266 14.59 -6.19 -18.69
C THR A 266 13.91 -6.40 -17.33
N LEU A 267 13.42 -5.31 -16.73
CA LEU A 267 12.63 -5.37 -15.51
C LEU A 267 11.39 -6.24 -15.70
N GLU A 268 10.72 -6.11 -16.85
CA GLU A 268 9.53 -6.87 -17.21
C GLU A 268 9.80 -8.37 -17.25
N SER A 269 10.82 -8.78 -18.00
CA SER A 269 11.20 -10.20 -18.14
C SER A 269 11.56 -10.82 -16.79
N PHE A 270 12.22 -10.05 -15.91
CA PHE A 270 12.54 -10.52 -14.56
C PHE A 270 11.29 -10.69 -13.68
N VAL A 271 10.35 -9.75 -13.74
CA VAL A 271 9.09 -9.86 -12.99
C VAL A 271 8.29 -11.05 -13.50
N GLU A 272 8.21 -11.27 -14.81
CA GLU A 272 7.55 -12.42 -15.42
C GLU A 272 8.16 -13.74 -14.93
N GLU A 273 9.49 -13.86 -14.95
CA GLU A 273 10.21 -15.05 -14.50
C GLU A 273 9.90 -15.38 -13.03
N VAL A 274 9.96 -14.38 -12.14
CA VAL A 274 9.68 -14.55 -10.70
C VAL A 274 8.22 -14.92 -10.46
N VAL A 275 7.26 -14.29 -11.16
CA VAL A 275 5.84 -14.60 -10.98
C VAL A 275 5.47 -15.97 -11.56
N ALA A 276 6.10 -16.40 -12.67
CA ALA A 276 5.82 -17.68 -13.30
C ALA A 276 6.28 -18.88 -12.45
N HIS A 277 7.40 -18.76 -11.74
CA HIS A 277 7.98 -19.87 -10.96
C HIS A 277 7.12 -20.29 -9.75
N ASP A 278 6.40 -19.36 -9.11
CA ASP A 278 5.48 -19.70 -8.01
C ASP A 278 4.33 -20.63 -8.47
N ARG A 279 3.88 -20.50 -9.72
CA ARG A 279 2.79 -21.33 -10.27
C ARG A 279 3.23 -22.73 -10.69
N GLY A 280 4.44 -22.88 -11.23
CA GLY A 280 4.99 -24.17 -11.65
C GLY A 280 5.06 -25.18 -10.49
N ASN A 281 5.22 -24.67 -9.26
CA ASN A 281 5.27 -25.48 -8.04
C ASN A 281 3.89 -25.75 -7.40
N GLN A 282 2.81 -25.10 -7.86
CA GLN A 282 1.46 -25.23 -7.29
C GLN A 282 0.52 -26.19 -8.06
N LYS A 283 0.86 -26.63 -9.27
CA LYS A 283 0.05 -27.59 -10.05
C LYS A 283 0.83 -28.87 -10.39
N PRO A 284 0.60 -29.99 -9.69
CA PRO A 284 1.18 -31.28 -10.08
C PRO A 284 0.60 -31.71 -11.43
N GLY A 285 1.44 -31.79 -12.47
CA GLY A 285 1.06 -32.28 -13.80
C GLY A 285 1.30 -31.32 -14.97
N ILE A 286 1.61 -30.04 -14.72
CA ILE A 286 2.16 -29.17 -15.75
C ILE A 286 3.67 -29.37 -15.72
N GLN A 287 4.18 -30.26 -16.59
CA GLN A 287 5.60 -30.25 -16.91
C GLN A 287 5.93 -28.84 -17.40
N SER A 288 6.86 -28.17 -16.70
CA SER A 288 7.47 -26.93 -17.14
C SER A 288 8.06 -27.17 -18.53
N THR A 289 7.25 -26.90 -19.55
CA THR A 289 7.73 -26.83 -20.91
C THR A 289 8.41 -25.49 -21.04
N SER A 290 9.63 -25.51 -21.59
CA SER A 290 10.55 -24.39 -21.80
C SER A 290 11.24 -23.80 -20.55
N SER A 291 12.43 -24.34 -20.26
CA SER A 291 13.68 -23.56 -20.17
C SER A 291 13.70 -22.27 -19.35
N THR A 292 12.99 -22.16 -18.23
CA THR A 292 13.27 -21.10 -17.24
C THR A 292 14.56 -21.45 -16.52
N SER A 293 15.70 -21.16 -17.17
CA SER A 293 17.03 -21.29 -16.57
C SER A 293 17.20 -20.20 -15.51
N LEU A 294 16.49 -20.34 -14.38
CA LEU A 294 16.68 -19.52 -13.22
C LEU A 294 18.17 -19.58 -12.86
N LEU A 295 18.86 -18.43 -12.98
CA LEU A 295 20.23 -18.26 -12.48
C LEU A 295 20.34 -18.60 -11.00
N PHE A 296 19.21 -18.49 -10.29
CA PHE A 296 19.14 -18.58 -8.85
C PHE A 296 18.17 -19.68 -8.43
N LYS A 297 18.66 -20.58 -7.60
CA LYS A 297 17.91 -21.70 -7.03
C LYS A 297 17.00 -21.25 -5.87
N SER A 298 17.15 -20.02 -5.37
CA SER A 298 16.38 -19.46 -4.26
C SER A 298 16.20 -17.95 -4.37
N SER A 299 15.24 -17.43 -3.59
CA SER A 299 14.97 -15.99 -3.47
C SER A 299 16.16 -15.29 -2.78
N ALA A 300 16.76 -15.92 -1.77
CA ALA A 300 17.97 -15.43 -1.11
C ALA A 300 19.15 -15.21 -2.06
N GLN A 301 19.33 -16.07 -3.07
CA GLN A 301 20.40 -15.89 -4.06
C GLN A 301 20.16 -14.67 -4.96
N ILE A 302 18.90 -14.42 -5.36
CA ILE A 302 18.51 -13.22 -6.11
C ILE A 302 18.81 -11.97 -5.27
N LEU A 303 18.35 -11.96 -4.02
CA LEU A 303 18.53 -10.84 -3.10
C LEU A 303 20.02 -10.53 -2.85
N ASN A 304 20.83 -11.56 -2.64
CA ASN A 304 22.28 -11.42 -2.52
C ASN A 304 22.95 -10.85 -3.77
N ALA A 305 22.62 -11.41 -4.93
CA ALA A 305 23.21 -10.97 -6.19
C ALA A 305 22.84 -9.53 -6.56
N LEU A 306 21.67 -9.06 -6.12
CA LEU A 306 21.19 -7.71 -6.34
C LEU A 306 21.49 -6.75 -5.19
N HIS A 307 22.06 -7.22 -4.09
CA HIS A 307 22.33 -6.46 -2.85
C HIS A 307 21.07 -5.84 -2.21
N PHE A 308 19.98 -6.61 -2.15
CA PHE A 308 18.77 -6.24 -1.41
C PHE A 308 18.61 -7.09 -0.15
N PRO A 309 18.20 -6.50 0.99
CA PRO A 309 18.04 -7.23 2.24
C PRO A 309 16.76 -8.08 2.27
N ASN A 310 15.78 -7.79 1.42
CA ASN A 310 14.52 -8.51 1.37
C ASN A 310 13.77 -8.25 0.05
N SER A 311 12.80 -9.13 -0.23
CA SER A 311 11.92 -9.03 -1.41
C SER A 311 11.08 -7.74 -1.44
N TYR A 312 10.73 -7.18 -0.29
CA TYR A 312 9.95 -5.93 -0.19
C TYR A 312 10.69 -4.73 -0.82
N THR A 313 11.92 -4.45 -0.37
CA THR A 313 12.74 -3.33 -0.87
C THR A 313 13.05 -3.46 -2.36
N LEU A 314 13.35 -4.69 -2.83
CA LEU A 314 13.52 -4.98 -4.25
C LEU A 314 12.23 -4.74 -5.05
N SER A 315 11.08 -5.20 -4.56
CA SER A 315 9.80 -5.01 -5.23
C SER A 315 9.44 -3.51 -5.34
N LYS A 316 9.64 -2.72 -4.28
CA LYS A 316 9.41 -1.27 -4.29
C LYS A 316 10.34 -0.56 -5.28
N ARG A 317 11.63 -0.93 -5.32
CA ARG A 317 12.58 -0.42 -6.32
C ARG A 317 12.08 -0.68 -7.75
N ILE A 318 11.69 -1.91 -8.05
CA ILE A 318 11.21 -2.28 -9.39
C ILE A 318 9.93 -1.52 -9.72
N THR A 319 9.00 -1.40 -8.77
CA THR A 319 7.76 -0.65 -8.97
C THR A 319 8.01 0.82 -9.28
N GLU A 320 8.93 1.50 -8.59
CA GLU A 320 9.27 2.90 -8.92
C GLU A 320 9.71 3.05 -10.38
N LEU A 321 10.58 2.16 -10.85
CA LEU A 321 11.10 2.18 -12.21
C LEU A 321 10.00 1.88 -13.24
N LEU A 322 9.14 0.89 -12.97
CA LEU A 322 8.04 0.53 -13.87
C LEU A 322 6.93 1.58 -13.88
N ILE A 323 6.59 2.20 -12.74
CA ILE A 323 5.69 3.35 -12.69
C ILE A 323 6.28 4.49 -13.54
N ASN A 324 7.56 4.80 -13.36
CA ASN A 324 8.21 5.84 -14.17
C ASN A 324 8.17 5.52 -15.67
N LYS A 325 8.39 4.25 -16.05
CA LYS A 325 8.34 3.79 -17.45
C LYS A 325 6.93 3.86 -18.05
N TYR A 326 5.91 3.48 -17.28
CA TYR A 326 4.55 3.30 -17.79
C TYR A 326 3.59 4.44 -17.45
N ARG A 327 3.96 5.45 -16.66
CA ARG A 327 3.04 6.53 -16.25
C ARG A 327 2.44 7.34 -17.42
N GLY A 328 3.12 7.42 -18.57
CA GLY A 328 2.73 8.35 -19.63
C GLY A 328 2.66 9.79 -19.10
N ASP A 329 1.53 10.45 -19.32
CA ASP A 329 1.28 11.83 -18.88
C ASP A 329 0.65 11.92 -17.47
N THR A 330 0.56 10.82 -16.74
CA THR A 330 0.08 10.83 -15.36
C THR A 330 1.09 11.55 -14.46
N PRO A 331 0.69 12.61 -13.73
CA PRO A 331 1.56 13.25 -12.75
C PRO A 331 1.76 12.33 -11.56
N VAL A 332 3.01 11.94 -11.31
CA VAL A 332 3.36 10.97 -10.27
C VAL A 332 4.24 11.62 -9.21
N ALA A 333 3.83 11.47 -7.94
CA ALA A 333 4.69 11.65 -6.78
C ALA A 333 5.12 10.28 -6.24
N ILE A 334 6.40 10.12 -5.89
CA ILE A 334 6.92 8.94 -5.20
C ILE A 334 7.38 9.40 -3.82
N VAL A 335 6.74 8.88 -2.77
CA VAL A 335 7.06 9.21 -1.37
C VAL A 335 7.82 8.03 -0.77
N ARG A 336 9.02 8.27 -0.23
CA ARG A 336 9.92 7.24 0.31
C ARG A 336 10.08 7.38 1.83
N PRO A 337 9.10 6.97 2.64
CA PRO A 337 9.25 7.00 4.09
C PRO A 337 10.32 6.01 4.57
N SER A 338 10.94 6.30 5.72
CA SER A 338 11.70 5.31 6.50
C SER A 338 10.75 4.41 7.29
N ILE A 339 11.22 3.74 8.34
CA ILE A 339 10.37 2.84 9.12
C ILE A 339 9.30 3.67 9.83
N ILE A 340 8.03 3.45 9.47
CA ILE A 340 6.92 4.22 10.01
C ILE A 340 6.68 3.77 11.46
N GLY A 341 6.90 4.69 12.40
CA GLY A 341 6.70 4.50 13.82
C GLY A 341 5.36 5.06 14.30
N ALA A 342 5.23 5.15 15.64
CA ALA A 342 4.08 5.77 16.28
C ALA A 342 3.91 7.24 15.86
N SER A 343 2.69 7.75 15.88
CA SER A 343 2.44 9.18 15.67
C SER A 343 3.09 10.05 16.75
N GLU A 344 3.57 11.23 16.36
CA GLU A 344 4.09 12.18 17.34
C GLU A 344 2.99 13.11 17.88
N ARG A 345 1.99 13.45 17.07
CA ARG A 345 0.89 14.33 17.51
C ARG A 345 -0.48 13.78 17.19
N GLU A 346 -0.66 13.29 15.98
CA GLU A 346 -1.99 13.00 15.44
C GLU A 346 -2.09 11.57 14.90
N PRO A 347 -3.24 10.89 14.99
CA PRO A 347 -4.50 11.33 15.61
C PRO A 347 -4.44 11.41 17.13
N ILE A 348 -3.66 10.54 17.75
CA ILE A 348 -3.38 10.51 19.18
C ILE A 348 -1.87 10.37 19.31
N ARG A 349 -1.21 11.06 20.25
CA ARG A 349 0.23 10.91 20.44
C ARG A 349 0.59 9.47 20.84
N GLY A 350 1.61 8.89 20.20
CA GLY A 350 2.03 7.52 20.46
C GLY A 350 1.12 6.47 19.85
N TRP A 351 0.19 6.84 18.97
CA TRP A 351 -0.72 5.90 18.32
C TRP A 351 0.05 4.90 17.46
N ILE A 352 -0.24 3.63 17.69
CA ILE A 352 0.16 2.50 16.87
C ILE A 352 -1.08 1.68 16.60
N ASP A 353 -1.19 1.07 15.42
CA ASP A 353 -2.32 0.17 15.14
C ASP A 353 -2.19 -1.12 15.96
N PRO A 354 -3.09 -1.39 16.92
CA PRO A 354 -2.98 -2.57 17.78
C PRO A 354 -3.05 -3.90 17.00
N GLN A 355 -3.72 -3.93 15.85
CA GLN A 355 -3.76 -5.12 14.99
C GLN A 355 -2.40 -5.41 14.35
N ASN A 356 -1.56 -4.38 14.21
CA ASN A 356 -0.18 -4.46 13.72
C ASN A 356 0.85 -4.74 14.83
N VAL A 357 0.43 -4.91 16.10
CA VAL A 357 1.29 -5.28 17.24
C VAL A 357 1.49 -6.81 17.34
N SER A 358 1.21 -7.57 16.27
CA SER A 358 1.47 -9.01 16.28
C SER A 358 2.97 -9.30 16.40
N ALA A 359 3.32 -10.40 17.08
CA ALA A 359 4.71 -10.86 17.28
C ALA A 359 5.50 -11.15 15.99
N GLN A 360 4.88 -11.02 14.82
CA GLN A 360 5.50 -11.19 13.50
C GLN A 360 5.63 -9.87 12.72
N SER A 361 4.87 -8.84 13.13
CA SER A 361 5.03 -7.45 12.70
C SER A 361 5.79 -6.70 13.78
N PHE A 362 7.09 -6.96 13.90
CA PHE A 362 8.01 -6.04 14.56
C PHE A 362 8.18 -4.78 13.69
N GLY A 363 7.08 -4.10 13.38
CA GLY A 363 7.14 -2.69 13.00
C GLY A 363 7.75 -1.95 14.17
N SER A 364 8.59 -0.96 13.91
CA SER A 364 9.30 -0.27 14.99
C SER A 364 8.38 0.31 16.06
N ALA A 365 7.13 0.62 15.71
CA ALA A 365 6.11 1.06 16.65
C ALA A 365 5.80 0.04 17.77
N SER A 366 5.78 -1.27 17.49
CA SER A 366 5.50 -2.31 18.49
C SER A 366 6.69 -2.52 19.43
N ILE A 367 7.92 -2.24 18.99
CA ILE A 367 9.10 -2.34 19.86
C ILE A 367 9.02 -1.37 21.03
N TYR A 368 8.52 -0.15 20.79
CA TYR A 368 8.38 0.87 21.83
C TYR A 368 7.38 0.45 22.90
N LEU A 369 6.23 -0.10 22.47
CA LEU A 369 5.22 -0.61 23.38
C LEU A 369 5.76 -1.78 24.21
N LEU A 370 6.38 -2.78 23.56
CA LEU A 370 6.89 -3.97 24.24
C LEU A 370 8.05 -3.67 25.19
N VAL A 371 8.91 -2.69 24.86
CA VAL A 371 9.93 -2.17 25.78
C VAL A 371 9.28 -1.43 26.95
N GLY A 372 8.29 -0.56 26.68
CA GLY A 372 7.56 0.18 27.73
C GLY A 372 6.80 -0.73 28.70
N MET A 373 6.31 -1.88 28.23
CA MET A 373 5.69 -2.91 29.05
C MET A 373 6.70 -3.80 29.81
N GLY A 374 8.01 -3.62 29.59
CA GLY A 374 9.07 -4.44 30.17
C GLY A 374 9.19 -5.85 29.58
N MET A 375 8.50 -6.13 28.46
CA MET A 375 8.52 -7.44 27.79
C MET A 375 9.78 -7.64 26.95
N ILE A 376 10.27 -6.58 26.31
CA ILE A 376 11.57 -6.57 25.63
C ILE A 376 12.55 -5.79 26.50
N ARG A 377 13.60 -6.48 26.97
CA ARG A 377 14.68 -5.86 27.78
C ARG A 377 16.00 -5.74 27.03
N VAL A 378 16.19 -6.54 26.00
CA VAL A 378 17.41 -6.59 25.17
C VAL A 378 17.00 -6.81 23.73
N ILE A 379 17.55 -6.00 22.82
CA ILE A 379 17.39 -6.18 21.38
C ILE A 379 18.79 -6.49 20.83
N PRO A 380 19.03 -7.68 20.24
CA PRO A 380 20.31 -7.99 19.62
C PRO A 380 20.49 -7.11 18.37
N GLY A 381 21.65 -6.46 18.26
CA GLY A 381 21.95 -5.59 17.12
C GLY A 381 23.28 -4.87 17.30
N ASN A 382 23.69 -4.16 16.25
CA ASN A 382 24.81 -3.23 16.33
C ASN A 382 24.33 -1.93 17.00
N SER A 383 24.91 -1.57 18.15
CA SER A 383 24.57 -0.33 18.87
C SER A 383 24.86 0.93 18.07
N GLU A 384 25.78 0.85 17.11
CA GLU A 384 26.17 1.96 16.23
C GLU A 384 25.28 2.05 14.98
N ALA A 385 24.36 1.09 14.77
CA ALA A 385 23.45 1.14 13.63
C ALA A 385 22.36 2.19 13.85
N LEU A 386 22.13 3.02 12.84
CA LEU A 386 21.05 4.00 12.84
C LEU A 386 19.72 3.31 12.54
N SER A 387 18.80 3.35 13.52
CA SER A 387 17.40 2.99 13.31
C SER A 387 16.63 4.21 12.80
N ASP A 388 16.56 4.37 11.48
CA ASP A 388 15.82 5.48 10.85
C ASP A 388 14.32 5.20 10.91
N GLN A 389 13.63 6.03 11.70
CA GLN A 389 12.19 5.96 11.90
C GLN A 389 11.53 7.32 11.73
N ILE A 390 10.31 7.29 11.20
CA ILE A 390 9.52 8.49 10.95
C ILE A 390 8.12 8.34 11.56
N PRO A 391 7.62 9.35 12.31
CA PRO A 391 6.26 9.31 12.82
C PRO A 391 5.22 9.24 11.70
N VAL A 392 4.18 8.42 11.88
CA VAL A 392 3.14 8.22 10.84
C VAL A 392 2.45 9.51 10.42
N ASP A 393 2.22 10.44 11.34
CA ASP A 393 1.60 11.73 11.04
C ASP A 393 2.48 12.61 10.15
N PHE A 394 3.80 12.50 10.25
CA PHE A 394 4.72 13.19 9.35
C PHE A 394 4.63 12.60 7.94
N VAL A 395 4.53 11.27 7.83
CA VAL A 395 4.36 10.58 6.54
C VAL A 395 3.02 10.92 5.89
N VAL A 396 1.92 10.87 6.65
CA VAL A 396 0.57 11.25 6.21
C VAL A 396 0.59 12.68 5.64
N ASN A 397 1.10 13.62 6.43
CA ASN A 397 1.18 15.02 6.07
C ASN A 397 2.07 15.24 4.83
N SER A 398 3.24 14.63 4.78
CA SER A 398 4.16 14.73 3.64
C SER A 398 3.56 14.11 2.37
N THR A 399 2.82 13.01 2.50
CA THR A 399 2.14 12.34 1.39
C THR A 399 1.09 13.25 0.77
N LEU A 400 0.24 13.90 1.58
CA LEU A 400 -0.73 14.88 1.09
C LEU A 400 -0.04 16.05 0.37
N VAL A 401 1.04 16.59 0.95
CA VAL A 401 1.79 17.69 0.31
C VAL A 401 2.42 17.26 -1.01
N ALA A 402 3.10 16.13 -1.05
CA ALA A 402 3.76 15.61 -2.25
C ALA A 402 2.76 15.34 -3.37
N THR A 403 1.61 14.76 -3.02
CA THR A 403 0.52 14.51 -3.95
C THR A 403 -0.04 15.81 -4.55
N THR A 404 -0.18 16.86 -3.74
CA THR A 404 -0.60 18.20 -4.23
C THR A 404 0.47 18.84 -5.12
N ALA A 405 1.74 18.68 -4.77
CA ALA A 405 2.84 19.36 -5.47
C ALA A 405 2.97 18.94 -6.93
N VAL A 406 2.55 17.71 -7.27
CA VAL A 406 2.57 17.19 -8.65
C VAL A 406 1.24 17.36 -9.38
N ALA A 407 0.20 17.89 -8.73
CA ALA A 407 -1.12 17.98 -9.33
C ALA A 407 -1.13 18.89 -10.57
N LYS A 408 -1.81 18.43 -11.63
CA LYS A 408 -2.15 19.26 -12.79
C LYS A 408 -3.01 20.45 -12.30
N LYS A 409 -2.63 21.66 -12.72
CA LYS A 409 -3.38 22.90 -12.42
C LYS A 409 -4.47 23.16 -13.43
#